data_AF-A0A7C4UGJ4-F1
#
_entry.id   AF-A0A7C4UGJ4-F1
#
_cell.length_a   1.000
_cell.length_b   1.000
_cell.length_c   1.000
_cell.angle_alpha   90.00
_cell.angle_beta   90.00
_cell.angle_gamma   90.00
#
_symmetry.space_group_name_H-M   'P 1'
#
loop_
_entity.id
_entity.type
_entity.pdbx_description
1 polymer ?
#
loop_
_entity_poly.entity_id
_entity_poly.type
_entity_poly.pdbx_seq_one_letter_code
_entity_poly.pdbx_strand_id
1 'polypeptide(L)'
;MTGELLIWLTVKLRRNQVIKKHMQEKRNSDDRFRRRQKVIEILLILGFAGVVIKLVVLQIVLHDKYAAMAGKIQFVQKSLPAQRGTIYDRNGSILAIDIPAKTLYVDTKHVEDREKTIKVLSSILKIPVSEIEKKFEERYPLIKRKLTVEEFSA
;
A
#
# COMPACT_ATOMS: atom_id res chain seq x y z
N MET A 1 10.66 26.50 -88.35
CA MET A 1 9.59 26.60 -87.32
C MET A 1 9.33 25.30 -86.54
N THR A 2 10.15 24.23 -86.66
CA THR A 2 9.86 22.92 -86.02
C THR A 2 10.65 22.64 -84.74
N GLY A 3 11.76 23.35 -84.48
CA GLY A 3 12.62 23.09 -83.30
C GLY A 3 12.04 23.57 -81.97
N GLU A 4 11.33 24.70 -81.95
CA GLU A 4 10.80 25.31 -80.71
C GLU A 4 9.66 24.49 -80.08
N LEU A 5 8.84 23.85 -80.91
CA LEU A 5 7.74 22.98 -80.44
C LEU A 5 8.28 21.70 -79.78
N LEU A 6 9.38 21.14 -80.28
CA LEU A 6 10.03 19.98 -79.67
C LEU A 6 10.71 20.32 -78.35
N ILE A 7 11.33 21.50 -78.26
CA ILE A 7 11.90 22.00 -77.00
C ILE A 7 10.79 22.26 -75.98
N TRP A 8 9.71 22.92 -76.37
CA TRP A 8 8.57 23.17 -75.50
C TRP A 8 7.96 21.87 -74.95
N LEU A 9 7.75 20.86 -75.82
CA LEU A 9 7.13 19.60 -75.44
C LEU A 9 8.02 18.82 -74.47
N THR A 10 9.33 18.74 -74.72
CA THR A 10 10.28 18.04 -73.85
C THR A 10 10.42 18.72 -72.49
N VAL A 11 10.49 20.06 -72.44
CA VAL A 11 10.50 20.82 -71.18
C VAL A 11 9.19 20.63 -70.41
N LYS A 12 8.04 20.66 -71.08
CA LYS A 12 6.73 20.47 -70.45
C LYS A 12 6.55 19.06 -69.89
N LEU A 13 6.96 18.03 -70.64
CA LEU A 13 6.93 16.64 -70.20
C LEU A 13 7.84 16.41 -69.00
N ARG A 14 9.07 16.95 -69.04
CA ARG A 14 10.01 16.89 -67.92
C ARG A 14 9.46 17.59 -66.68
N ARG A 15 8.86 18.78 -66.83
CA ARG A 15 8.22 19.52 -65.73
C ARG A 15 7.06 18.72 -65.11
N ASN A 16 6.19 18.13 -65.93
CA ASN A 16 5.09 17.29 -65.44
C ASN A 16 5.57 16.03 -64.71
N GLN A 17 6.67 15.41 -65.16
CA GLN A 17 7.26 14.25 -64.46
C GLN A 17 7.83 14.64 -63.09
N VAL A 18 8.51 15.79 -62.99
CA VAL A 18 9.04 16.31 -61.72
C VAL A 18 7.91 16.63 -60.73
N ILE A 19 6.82 17.27 -61.19
CA ILE A 19 5.66 17.58 -60.33
C ILE A 19 5.00 16.30 -59.82
N LYS A 20 4.78 15.32 -60.70
CA LYS A 20 4.21 14.01 -60.30
C LYS A 20 5.10 13.31 -59.27
N LYS A 21 6.42 13.34 -59.45
CA LYS A 21 7.38 12.75 -58.50
C LYS A 21 7.30 13.40 -57.11
N HIS A 22 7.29 14.73 -57.04
CA HIS A 22 7.17 15.45 -55.77
C HIS A 22 5.81 15.19 -55.08
N MET A 23 4.71 15.13 -55.84
CA MET A 23 3.40 14.77 -55.30
C MET A 23 3.37 13.33 -54.77
N GLN A 24 4.02 12.39 -55.46
CA GLN A 24 4.13 11.00 -55.03
C GLN A 24 4.98 10.87 -53.76
N GLU A 25 6.12 11.56 -53.69
CA GLU A 25 7.01 11.57 -52.51
C GLU A 25 6.32 12.17 -51.29
N LYS A 26 5.59 13.29 -51.46
CA LYS A 26 4.80 13.92 -50.40
C LYS A 26 3.65 13.02 -49.93
N ARG A 27 2.93 12.36 -50.85
CA ARG A 27 1.89 11.40 -50.48
C ARG A 27 2.45 10.23 -49.68
N ASN A 28 3.58 9.67 -50.10
CA ASN A 28 4.24 8.58 -49.39
C ASN A 28 4.75 9.00 -48.00
N SER A 29 5.23 10.24 -47.82
CA SER A 29 5.62 10.73 -46.48
C SER A 29 4.43 10.88 -45.56
N ASP A 30 3.31 11.43 -46.05
CA ASP A 30 2.09 11.61 -45.25
C ASP A 30 1.48 10.24 -44.88
N ASP A 31 1.53 9.26 -45.78
CA ASP A 31 1.04 7.91 -45.51
C ASP A 31 1.92 7.15 -44.51
N ARG A 32 3.25 7.32 -44.56
CA ARG A 32 4.15 6.76 -43.53
C ARG A 32 3.91 7.40 -42.17
N PHE A 33 3.68 8.71 -42.13
CA PHE A 33 3.38 9.42 -40.88
C PHE A 33 2.03 8.96 -40.29
N ARG A 34 0.98 8.91 -41.10
CA ARG A 34 -0.35 8.41 -40.69
C ARG A 34 -0.33 6.96 -40.24
N ARG A 35 0.43 6.09 -40.91
CA ARG A 35 0.60 4.68 -40.48
C ARG A 35 1.30 4.58 -39.12
N ARG A 36 2.38 5.34 -38.91
CA ARG A 36 3.09 5.38 -37.62
C ARG A 36 2.17 5.88 -36.50
N GLN A 37 1.40 6.94 -36.74
CA GLN A 37 0.42 7.45 -35.78
C GLN A 37 -0.62 6.39 -35.41
N LYS A 38 -1.23 5.71 -36.39
CA LYS A 38 -2.21 4.64 -36.15
C LYS A 38 -1.61 3.47 -35.36
N VAL A 39 -0.36 3.09 -35.64
CA VAL A 39 0.32 2.03 -34.88
C VAL A 39 0.49 2.44 -33.42
N ILE A 40 0.91 3.67 -33.14
CA ILE A 40 1.07 4.18 -31.78
C ILE A 40 -0.28 4.23 -31.05
N GLU A 41 -1.32 4.71 -31.73
CA GLU A 41 -2.69 4.75 -31.19
C GLU A 41 -3.19 3.36 -30.80
N ILE A 42 -3.04 2.38 -31.69
CA ILE A 42 -3.44 0.98 -31.42
C ILE A 42 -2.64 0.41 -30.24
N LEU A 43 -1.33 0.65 -30.19
CA LEU A 43 -0.49 0.19 -29.09
C LEU A 43 -0.93 0.79 -27.74
N LEU A 44 -1.27 2.08 -27.71
CA LEU A 44 -1.80 2.72 -26.51
C LEU A 44 -3.14 2.11 -26.10
N ILE A 45 -4.07 1.92 -27.04
CA ILE A 45 -5.38 1.31 -26.76
C ILE A 45 -5.19 -0.10 -26.20
N LEU A 46 -4.31 -0.92 -26.78
CA LEU A 46 -4.02 -2.26 -26.28
C LEU A 46 -3.40 -2.23 -24.88
N GLY A 47 -2.49 -1.28 -24.62
CA GLY A 47 -1.93 -1.08 -23.29
C GLY A 47 -2.99 -0.75 -22.24
N PHE A 48 -3.86 0.22 -22.56
CA PHE A 48 -4.98 0.59 -21.68
C PHE A 48 -5.98 -0.56 -21.50
N ALA A 49 -6.30 -1.30 -22.56
CA ALA A 49 -7.16 -2.48 -22.47
C ALA A 49 -6.58 -3.53 -21.51
N GLY A 50 -5.26 -3.76 -21.55
CA GLY A 50 -4.59 -4.64 -20.60
C GLY A 50 -4.75 -4.19 -19.14
N VAL A 51 -4.63 -2.89 -18.87
CA VAL A 51 -4.88 -2.32 -17.53
C VAL A 51 -6.33 -2.53 -17.09
N VAL A 52 -7.29 -2.26 -17.97
CA VAL A 52 -8.73 -2.45 -17.67
C VAL A 52 -9.04 -3.91 -17.38
N ILE A 53 -8.50 -4.85 -18.17
CA ILE A 53 -8.65 -6.29 -17.91
C ILE A 53 -8.08 -6.66 -16.55
N LYS A 54 -6.90 -6.13 -16.20
CA LYS A 54 -6.29 -6.39 -14.89
C LYS A 54 -7.15 -5.85 -13.75
N LEU A 55 -7.74 -4.67 -13.92
CA LEU A 55 -8.67 -4.08 -12.96
C LEU A 55 -9.92 -4.94 -12.79
N VAL A 56 -10.52 -5.39 -13.88
CA VAL A 56 -11.69 -6.30 -13.85
C VAL A 56 -11.36 -7.58 -13.07
N VAL A 57 -10.20 -8.19 -13.31
CA VAL A 57 -9.76 -9.37 -12.56
C VAL A 57 -9.63 -9.07 -11.07
N LEU A 58 -9.00 -7.95 -10.70
CA LEU A 58 -8.83 -7.58 -9.29
C LEU A 58 -10.15 -7.23 -8.61
N GLN A 59 -11.04 -6.52 -9.31
CA GLN A 59 -12.25 -5.94 -8.74
C GLN A 59 -13.45 -6.88 -8.77
N ILE A 60 -13.56 -7.79 -9.75
CA ILE A 60 -14.69 -8.70 -9.89
C ILE A 60 -14.30 -10.10 -9.45
N VAL A 61 -13.25 -10.68 -10.04
CA VAL A 61 -12.87 -12.09 -9.75
C VAL A 61 -12.28 -12.23 -8.35
N LEU A 62 -11.44 -11.28 -7.93
CA LEU A 62 -10.77 -11.30 -6.62
C LEU A 62 -11.46 -10.42 -5.57
N HIS A 63 -12.67 -9.90 -5.87
CA HIS A 63 -13.42 -9.01 -4.98
C HIS A 63 -13.51 -9.57 -3.57
N ASP A 64 -14.11 -10.76 -3.43
CA ASP A 64 -14.44 -11.36 -2.14
C ASP A 64 -13.19 -11.60 -1.29
N LYS A 65 -12.09 -11.99 -1.95
CA LYS A 65 -10.80 -12.22 -1.28
C LYS A 65 -10.28 -10.92 -0.66
N TYR A 66 -10.24 -9.83 -1.44
CA TYR A 66 -9.72 -8.56 -0.96
C TYR A 66 -10.69 -7.88 0.02
N ALA A 67 -11.99 -8.01 -0.17
CA ALA A 67 -13.01 -7.53 0.76
C ALA A 67 -12.91 -8.24 2.11
N ALA A 68 -12.78 -9.58 2.12
CA ALA A 68 -12.59 -10.34 3.35
C ALA A 68 -11.28 -9.99 4.06
N MET A 69 -10.20 -9.75 3.30
CA MET A 69 -8.92 -9.32 3.86
C MET A 69 -9.02 -7.92 4.49
N ALA A 70 -9.70 -6.98 3.82
CA ALA A 70 -9.95 -5.64 4.35
C ALA A 70 -10.81 -5.68 5.62
N GLY A 71 -11.86 -6.50 5.66
CA GLY A 71 -12.71 -6.66 6.84
C GLY A 71 -11.93 -7.12 8.08
N LYS A 72 -10.99 -8.06 7.91
CA LYS A 72 -10.12 -8.54 9.00
C LYS A 72 -9.16 -7.48 9.53
N ILE A 73 -8.73 -6.55 8.68
CA ILE A 73 -7.80 -5.48 9.07
C ILE A 73 -8.55 -4.30 9.70
N GLN A 74 -9.70 -3.93 9.14
CA GLN A 74 -10.47 -2.76 9.59
C GLN A 74 -11.18 -2.99 10.92
N PHE A 75 -11.70 -4.19 11.15
CA PHE A 75 -12.47 -4.48 12.35
C PHE A 75 -11.70 -5.39 13.29
N VAL A 76 -11.11 -4.80 14.33
CA VAL A 76 -10.64 -5.56 15.49
C VAL A 76 -11.78 -5.65 16.48
N GLN A 77 -12.42 -6.81 16.59
CA GLN A 77 -13.40 -7.07 17.64
C GLN A 77 -12.69 -7.07 19.00
N LYS A 78 -12.83 -5.97 19.74
CA LYS A 78 -12.39 -5.89 21.12
C LYS A 78 -13.58 -6.14 22.03
N SER A 79 -13.59 -7.28 22.71
CA SER A 79 -14.56 -7.51 23.78
C SER A 79 -14.34 -6.46 24.87
N LEU A 80 -15.35 -5.65 25.14
CA LEU A 80 -15.35 -4.73 26.28
C LEU A 80 -15.91 -5.51 27.47
N PRO A 81 -15.07 -5.93 28.44
CA PRO A 81 -15.57 -6.65 29.60
C PRO A 81 -16.54 -5.73 30.36
N ALA A 82 -17.73 -6.23 30.66
CA ALA A 82 -18.65 -5.55 31.55
C ALA A 82 -18.04 -5.49 32.95
N GLN A 83 -18.11 -4.31 33.59
CA GLN A 83 -17.66 -4.17 34.97
C GLN A 83 -18.57 -4.98 35.89
N ARG A 84 -17.96 -5.72 36.83
CA ARG A 84 -18.73 -6.48 37.81
C ARG A 84 -19.36 -5.52 38.81
N GLY A 85 -20.65 -5.73 39.12
CA GLY A 85 -21.33 -4.98 40.17
C GLY A 85 -20.68 -5.19 41.55
N THR A 86 -20.71 -4.14 42.38
CA THR A 86 -20.24 -4.21 43.77
C THR A 86 -21.10 -5.18 44.58
N ILE A 87 -20.46 -6.07 45.34
CA ILE A 87 -21.14 -7.01 46.23
C ILE A 87 -21.23 -6.37 47.60
N TYR A 88 -22.45 -6.32 48.14
CA TYR A 88 -22.75 -5.79 49.47
C TYR A 88 -23.24 -6.92 50.39
N ASP A 89 -22.96 -6.79 51.68
CA ASP A 89 -23.61 -7.56 52.73
C ASP A 89 -25.04 -7.01 53.00
N ARG A 90 -25.85 -7.75 53.76
CA ARG A 90 -27.22 -7.35 54.18
C ARG A 90 -27.30 -5.97 54.86
N ASN A 91 -26.20 -5.54 55.47
CA ASN A 91 -26.09 -4.25 56.16
C ASN A 91 -25.56 -3.13 55.25
N GLY A 92 -25.35 -3.38 53.96
CA GLY A 92 -24.82 -2.40 53.00
C GLY A 92 -23.29 -2.25 53.01
N SER A 93 -22.57 -3.07 53.79
CA SER A 93 -21.10 -3.08 53.79
C SER A 93 -20.56 -3.71 52.51
N ILE A 94 -19.54 -3.10 51.90
CA ILE A 94 -18.90 -3.60 50.67
C ILE A 94 -18.06 -4.84 50.98
N LEU A 95 -18.32 -5.94 50.26
CA LEU A 95 -17.56 -7.19 50.37
C LEU A 95 -16.59 -7.40 49.21
N ALA A 96 -16.97 -6.97 48.00
CA ALA A 96 -16.11 -7.09 46.82
C ALA A 96 -16.39 -6.00 45.80
N ILE A 97 -15.33 -5.43 45.24
CA ILE A 97 -15.36 -4.44 44.14
C ILE A 97 -14.40 -4.87 43.04
N ASP A 98 -14.70 -4.45 41.82
CA ASP A 98 -13.78 -4.54 40.70
C ASP A 98 -12.81 -3.35 40.75
N ILE A 99 -11.51 -3.61 40.56
CA ILE A 99 -10.47 -2.57 40.58
C ILE A 99 -9.71 -2.64 39.25
N PRO A 100 -9.64 -1.54 38.48
CA PRO A 100 -8.93 -1.56 37.22
C PRO A 100 -7.44 -1.86 37.44
N ALA A 101 -6.97 -2.95 36.86
CA ALA A 101 -5.59 -3.40 36.99
C ALA A 101 -4.87 -3.33 35.65
N LYS A 102 -3.69 -2.70 35.62
CA LYS A 102 -2.85 -2.62 34.42
C LYS A 102 -1.88 -3.78 34.37
N THR A 103 -1.56 -4.26 33.16
CA THR A 103 -0.56 -5.30 32.92
C THR A 103 0.47 -4.77 31.94
N LEU A 104 1.75 -4.99 32.23
CA LEU A 104 2.87 -4.54 31.41
C LEU A 104 3.35 -5.68 30.52
N TYR A 105 3.35 -5.40 29.22
CA TYR A 105 3.98 -6.22 28.18
C TYR A 105 5.00 -5.36 27.46
N VAL A 106 6.04 -5.99 26.92
CA VAL A 106 7.07 -5.33 26.11
C VAL A 106 7.08 -5.98 24.74
N ASP A 107 7.16 -5.19 23.66
CA ASP A 107 7.47 -5.72 22.33
C ASP A 107 8.98 -5.67 22.12
N THR A 108 9.64 -6.83 22.22
CA THR A 108 11.11 -6.90 22.19
C THR A 108 11.72 -6.49 20.86
N LYS A 109 10.93 -6.44 19.76
CA LYS A 109 11.42 -5.96 18.46
C LYS A 109 11.54 -4.44 18.36
N HIS A 110 10.80 -3.71 19.20
CA HIS A 110 10.77 -2.24 19.19
C HIS A 110 11.64 -1.64 20.30
N VAL A 111 12.46 -2.47 20.96
CA VAL A 111 13.40 -2.02 22.00
C VAL A 111 14.76 -1.76 21.36
N GLU A 112 15.19 -0.50 21.37
CA GLU A 112 16.50 -0.09 20.80
C GLU A 112 17.68 -0.60 21.65
N ASP A 113 17.62 -0.37 22.97
CA ASP A 113 18.65 -0.80 23.92
C ASP A 113 18.05 -1.74 24.96
N ARG A 114 18.27 -3.04 24.76
CA ARG A 114 17.74 -4.10 25.61
C ARG A 114 18.27 -4.00 27.04
N GLU A 115 19.58 -3.86 27.22
CA GLU A 115 20.19 -3.87 28.55
C GLU A 115 19.76 -2.67 29.38
N LYS A 116 19.73 -1.49 28.78
CA LYS A 116 19.27 -0.27 29.46
C LYS A 116 17.80 -0.37 29.84
N THR A 117 16.96 -0.86 28.93
CA THR A 117 15.52 -1.04 29.20
C THR A 117 15.27 -1.99 30.36
N ILE A 118 16.00 -3.11 30.40
CA ILE A 118 15.88 -4.10 31.47
C ILE A 118 16.31 -3.52 32.82
N LYS A 119 17.41 -2.76 32.88
CA LYS A 119 17.88 -2.12 34.13
C LYS A 119 16.86 -1.11 34.67
N VAL A 120 16.26 -0.30 33.79
CA VAL A 120 15.22 0.67 34.17
C VAL A 120 13.97 -0.05 34.67
N LEU A 121 13.49 -1.06 33.94
CA LEU A 121 12.33 -1.86 34.34
C LEU A 121 12.56 -2.59 35.67
N SER A 122 13.76 -3.15 35.87
CA SER A 122 14.16 -3.79 37.12
C SER A 122 14.08 -2.82 38.30
N SER A 123 14.55 -1.59 38.11
CA SER A 123 14.57 -0.55 39.15
C SER A 123 13.16 -0.08 39.55
N ILE A 124 12.29 0.14 38.57
CA ILE A 124 10.91 0.62 38.81
C ILE A 124 10.04 -0.51 39.39
N LEU A 125 10.11 -1.70 38.80
CA LEU A 125 9.23 -2.82 39.17
C LEU A 125 9.72 -3.62 40.37
N LYS A 126 10.95 -3.34 40.83
CA LYS A 126 11.67 -4.05 41.90
C LYS A 126 11.80 -5.55 41.63
N ILE A 127 11.97 -5.92 40.36
CA ILE A 127 12.17 -7.30 39.90
C ILE A 127 13.65 -7.47 39.53
N PRO A 128 14.33 -8.57 39.90
CA PRO A 128 15.72 -8.81 39.52
C PRO A 128 15.94 -8.78 38.00
N VAL A 129 17.04 -8.17 37.56
CA VAL A 129 17.45 -8.08 36.15
C VAL A 129 17.43 -9.45 35.46
N SER A 130 17.96 -10.47 36.13
CA SER A 130 18.06 -11.84 35.60
C SER A 130 16.70 -12.48 35.30
N GLU A 131 15.65 -12.10 36.01
CA GLU A 131 14.30 -12.61 35.76
C GLU A 131 13.65 -11.93 34.55
N ILE A 132 13.87 -10.62 34.40
CA ILE A 132 13.38 -9.86 33.25
C ILE A 132 14.12 -10.29 31.98
N GLU A 133 15.43 -10.53 32.05
CA GLU A 133 16.24 -10.99 30.91
C GLU A 133 15.71 -12.28 30.28
N LYS A 134 15.36 -13.26 31.13
CA LYS A 134 14.76 -14.53 30.69
C LYS A 134 13.44 -14.32 29.97
N LYS A 135 12.60 -13.42 30.48
CA LYS A 135 11.31 -13.09 29.86
C LYS A 135 11.50 -12.46 28.47
N PHE A 136 12.51 -11.60 28.30
CA PHE A 136 12.82 -10.93 27.03
C PHE A 136 13.25 -11.88 25.88
N GLU A 137 13.36 -13.19 26.12
CA GLU A 137 13.50 -14.17 25.03
C GLU A 137 12.23 -14.29 24.18
N GLU A 138 11.06 -14.04 24.77
CA GLU A 138 9.79 -14.01 24.05
C GLU A 138 9.61 -12.69 23.28
N ARG A 139 8.76 -12.71 22.24
CA ARG A 139 8.45 -11.48 21.48
C ARG A 139 7.58 -10.49 22.27
N TYR A 140 6.64 -11.01 23.06
CA TYR A 140 5.69 -10.24 23.86
C TYR A 140 5.68 -10.70 25.32
N PRO A 141 6.80 -10.59 26.06
CA PRO A 141 6.87 -11.02 27.43
C PRO A 141 5.87 -10.29 28.33
N LEU A 142 5.17 -11.07 29.15
CA LEU A 142 4.47 -10.56 30.32
C LEU A 142 5.49 -10.25 31.42
N ILE A 143 5.69 -8.96 31.70
CA ILE A 143 6.61 -8.50 32.72
C ILE A 143 5.96 -8.57 34.09
N LYS A 144 4.85 -7.84 34.27
CA LYS A 144 4.14 -7.75 35.55
C LYS A 144 2.63 -7.54 35.36
N ARG A 145 1.82 -8.25 36.14
CA ARG A 145 0.36 -8.05 36.25
C ARG A 145 0.05 -7.13 37.43
N LYS A 146 -1.06 -6.41 37.36
CA LYS A 146 -1.59 -5.55 38.43
C LYS A 146 -0.57 -4.51 38.91
N LEU A 147 -0.07 -3.69 37.99
CA LEU A 147 0.82 -2.58 38.36
C LEU A 147 0.13 -1.63 39.34
N THR A 148 0.90 -1.17 40.31
CA THR A 148 0.47 -0.10 41.21
C THR A 148 0.48 1.24 40.47
N VAL A 149 -0.24 2.24 41.02
CA VAL A 149 -0.29 3.59 40.42
C VAL A 149 1.10 4.23 40.35
N GLU A 150 1.93 3.97 41.36
CA GLU A 150 3.32 4.44 41.45
C GLU A 150 4.18 3.83 40.33
N GLU A 151 4.11 2.52 40.12
CA GLU A 151 4.88 1.82 39.08
C GLU A 151 4.44 2.21 37.66
N PHE A 152 3.19 2.61 37.47
CA PHE A 152 2.69 3.06 36.17
C PHE A 152 3.08 4.51 35.84
N SER A 153 3.27 5.35 36.86
CA SER A 153 3.48 6.79 36.69
C SER A 153 4.94 7.23 36.80
N ALA A 154 5.84 6.29 37.10
CA ALA A 154 7.30 6.47 37.11
C ALA A 154 7.88 6.56 35.68
#